data_AF-A0A134AL67-F1
#
_entry.id   AF-A0A134AL67-F1
#
_cell.length_a   1.000
_cell.length_b   1.000
_cell.length_c   1.000
_cell.angle_alpha   90.00
_cell.angle_beta   90.00
_cell.angle_gamma   90.00
#
_symmetry.space_group_name_H-M   'P 1'
#
loop_
_entity.id
_entity.type
_entity.pdbx_description
1 polymer ?
#
loop_
_entity_poly.entity_id
_entity_poly.type
_entity_poly.pdbx_seq_one_letter_code
_entity_poly.pdbx_strand_id
1 'polypeptide(L)'
;MRIGIIKDKFRIDKGSENHIKEREQDKVARSIENALKDRYDVIDYIFDDTLGEKLREDKIDLAFILAKGNVNPDDVGELPALLNSLDIPFAGSNAMGQGIASDRGLMTGILSRNHIPHPTMWLAENPVALAGLSPAYPLVVMNASEGILSQCGDGALVLNEEELLEEATPRLLEGEELLLMESIEGEDVLFSVLGNGDEKTVLPPLVLVEDPDGEEGICATPADLQDTHMNEAKALAAKVFDLLQMRDYAVVAMKVNEEKAYVYGLKSAVDFHPEGLFAAAAKEDGIGYDELIQTIVDIAVKREGLRDDGKKGDVDGIRAKRHEEQEEARVKAQSAYRRRFDQEAKRAFDDFQREAKRKSAEYKAMASEEMDRLKENAQSAAKEGEAKAYELRDRVSDAMDDAEVKAYELKNRGEDKAYEIKEGFQSAAQDAREKAEDFKRRAAQKRDDTVDYLVRYAEEAEAEEAERREKDAPEIRDEAVYGVAKEDGADARYRALERRVHALEERLRLLENR
;
A
#
# COMPACT_ATOMS: atom_id res chain seq x y z
N MET A 1 -7.10 -28.73 -32.67
CA MET A 1 -6.01 -27.75 -32.47
C MET A 1 -5.62 -27.66 -31.01
N ARG A 2 -4.35 -27.41 -30.72
CA ARG A 2 -3.79 -27.18 -29.38
C ARG A 2 -3.58 -25.70 -29.10
N ILE A 3 -4.12 -25.23 -27.99
CA ILE A 3 -3.97 -23.85 -27.52
C ILE A 3 -3.08 -23.85 -26.28
N GLY A 4 -1.98 -23.11 -26.33
CA GLY A 4 -1.09 -22.91 -25.19
C GLY A 4 -1.42 -21.64 -24.42
N ILE A 5 -1.93 -21.73 -23.20
CA ILE A 5 -2.07 -20.56 -22.31
C ILE A 5 -0.72 -20.30 -21.65
N ILE A 6 -0.14 -19.12 -21.86
CA ILE A 6 1.20 -18.79 -21.35
C ILE A 6 1.08 -17.79 -20.21
N LYS A 7 1.48 -18.22 -19.02
CA LYS A 7 1.44 -17.47 -17.76
C LYS A 7 2.82 -16.96 -17.35
N ASP A 8 2.87 -15.99 -16.45
CA ASP A 8 4.12 -15.48 -15.91
C ASP A 8 4.85 -16.54 -15.09
N LYS A 9 6.18 -16.47 -15.11
CA LYS A 9 7.00 -17.21 -14.18
C LYS A 9 6.76 -16.72 -12.78
N PHE A 10 6.57 -17.66 -11.86
CA PHE A 10 6.47 -17.35 -10.45
C PHE A 10 7.75 -16.63 -9.95
N ARG A 11 7.59 -15.38 -9.51
CA ARG A 11 8.65 -14.56 -8.92
C ARG A 11 8.29 -14.20 -7.49
N ILE A 12 9.22 -14.42 -6.56
CA ILE A 12 9.08 -13.90 -5.19
C ILE A 12 10.05 -12.72 -5.03
N ASP A 13 9.49 -11.52 -5.13
CA ASP A 13 10.21 -10.27 -4.88
C ASP A 13 10.04 -9.83 -3.43
N LYS A 14 10.83 -8.82 -3.02
CA LYS A 14 10.91 -8.35 -1.63
C LYS A 14 9.58 -7.79 -1.08
N GLY A 15 8.64 -7.41 -1.96
CA GLY A 15 7.28 -7.01 -1.60
C GLY A 15 6.31 -8.20 -1.61
N SER A 16 5.51 -8.35 -0.56
CA SER A 16 4.55 -9.45 -0.34
C SER A 16 3.44 -9.61 -1.40
N GLU A 17 3.39 -8.75 -2.42
CA GLU A 17 2.30 -8.70 -3.41
C GLU A 17 2.31 -9.82 -4.46
N ASN A 18 3.47 -10.40 -4.77
CA ASN A 18 3.55 -11.35 -5.89
C ASN A 18 2.78 -12.67 -5.63
N HIS A 19 2.61 -13.07 -4.37
CA HIS A 19 1.80 -14.25 -4.03
C HIS A 19 0.31 -14.07 -4.33
N ILE A 20 -0.17 -12.83 -4.32
CA ILE A 20 -1.57 -12.50 -4.66
C ILE A 20 -1.70 -12.50 -6.20
N LYS A 21 -0.77 -11.85 -6.91
CA LYS A 21 -0.76 -11.75 -8.39
C LYS A 21 -0.69 -13.11 -9.10
N GLU A 22 0.07 -14.08 -8.59
CA GLU A 22 0.15 -15.45 -9.15
C GLU A 22 -1.19 -16.21 -9.05
N ARG A 23 -1.81 -16.21 -7.87
CA ARG A 23 -3.05 -16.95 -7.63
C ARG A 23 -4.20 -16.42 -8.47
N GLU A 24 -4.24 -15.12 -8.70
CA GLU A 24 -5.19 -14.51 -9.61
C GLU A 24 -4.94 -14.96 -11.06
N GLN A 25 -3.70 -14.96 -11.54
CA GLN A 25 -3.38 -15.44 -12.89
C GLN A 25 -3.75 -16.92 -13.11
N ASP A 26 -3.57 -17.79 -12.11
CA ASP A 26 -4.02 -19.19 -12.16
C ASP A 26 -5.55 -19.34 -12.18
N LYS A 27 -6.30 -18.43 -11.55
CA LYS A 27 -7.76 -18.42 -11.68
C LYS A 27 -8.17 -17.99 -13.08
N VAL A 28 -7.55 -16.93 -13.62
CA VAL A 28 -7.82 -16.45 -14.98
C VAL A 28 -7.53 -17.55 -16.01
N ALA A 29 -6.38 -18.22 -15.91
CA ALA A 29 -6.03 -19.32 -16.82
C ALA A 29 -7.04 -20.47 -16.77
N ARG A 30 -7.53 -20.84 -15.58
CA ARG A 30 -8.60 -21.85 -15.45
C ARG A 30 -9.93 -21.41 -16.05
N SER A 31 -10.27 -20.12 -15.95
CA SER A 31 -11.47 -19.58 -16.59
C SER A 31 -11.36 -19.66 -18.12
N ILE A 32 -10.20 -19.31 -18.68
CA ILE A 32 -9.92 -19.43 -20.11
C ILE A 32 -9.91 -20.90 -20.57
N GLU A 33 -9.29 -21.80 -19.79
CA GLU A 33 -9.32 -23.24 -20.06
C GLU A 33 -10.78 -23.75 -20.12
N ASN A 34 -11.60 -23.36 -19.14
CA ASN A 34 -13.01 -23.76 -19.11
C ASN A 34 -13.79 -23.25 -20.31
N ALA A 35 -13.53 -22.02 -20.76
CA ALA A 35 -14.16 -21.43 -21.94
C ALA A 35 -13.76 -22.14 -23.26
N LEU A 36 -12.57 -22.74 -23.32
CA LEU A 36 -11.98 -23.26 -24.56
C LEU A 36 -11.99 -24.81 -24.67
N LYS A 37 -12.02 -25.54 -23.55
CA LYS A 37 -11.82 -27.01 -23.51
C LYS A 37 -12.81 -27.83 -24.33
N ASP A 38 -14.00 -27.31 -24.62
CA ASP A 38 -15.01 -28.02 -25.42
C ASP A 38 -14.71 -27.98 -26.93
N ARG A 39 -13.84 -27.05 -27.36
CA ARG A 39 -13.47 -26.83 -28.77
C ARG A 39 -12.00 -27.11 -29.05
N TYR A 40 -11.13 -27.00 -28.05
CA TYR A 40 -9.68 -27.02 -28.21
C TYR A 40 -8.98 -27.87 -27.14
N ASP A 41 -7.82 -28.38 -27.51
CA ASP A 41 -6.89 -29.03 -26.59
C ASP A 41 -6.06 -27.94 -25.88
N VAL A 42 -6.47 -27.52 -24.68
CA VAL A 42 -5.85 -26.39 -23.97
C VAL A 42 -4.72 -26.87 -23.05
N ILE A 43 -3.56 -26.23 -23.06
CA ILE A 43 -2.42 -26.61 -22.21
C ILE A 43 -1.80 -25.35 -21.61
N ASP A 44 -1.53 -25.36 -20.30
CA ASP A 44 -0.89 -24.25 -19.61
C ASP A 44 0.63 -24.35 -19.64
N TYR A 45 1.29 -23.20 -19.81
CA TYR A 45 2.73 -23.03 -19.81
C TYR A 45 3.15 -21.86 -18.92
N ILE A 46 4.39 -21.94 -18.44
CA ILE A 46 5.06 -20.85 -17.73
C ILE A 46 6.08 -20.23 -18.68
N PHE A 47 6.12 -18.90 -18.72
CA PHE A 47 7.12 -18.17 -19.49
C PHE A 47 8.47 -18.20 -18.79
N ASP A 48 9.21 -19.29 -18.98
CA ASP A 48 10.58 -19.48 -18.55
C ASP A 48 11.53 -19.67 -19.76
N ASP A 49 12.82 -19.81 -19.48
CA ASP A 49 13.86 -19.96 -20.52
C ASP A 49 13.71 -21.24 -21.36
N THR A 50 12.88 -22.19 -20.92
CA THR A 50 12.61 -23.47 -21.59
C THR A 50 11.29 -23.46 -22.38
N LEU A 51 10.48 -22.40 -22.27
CA LEU A 51 9.16 -22.30 -22.91
C LEU A 51 9.22 -22.67 -24.40
N GLY A 52 10.19 -22.13 -25.13
CA GLY A 52 10.29 -22.37 -26.58
C GLY A 52 10.50 -23.84 -26.95
N GLU A 53 11.23 -24.60 -26.12
CA GLU A 53 11.41 -26.05 -26.32
C GLU A 53 10.10 -26.80 -26.04
N LYS A 54 9.42 -26.44 -24.96
CA LYS A 54 8.14 -27.05 -24.54
C LYS A 54 7.05 -26.84 -25.59
N LEU A 55 6.90 -25.62 -26.11
CA LEU A 55 5.89 -25.31 -27.12
C LEU A 55 6.12 -26.08 -28.43
N ARG A 56 7.38 -26.27 -28.84
CA ARG A 56 7.75 -27.07 -30.03
C ARG A 56 7.54 -28.56 -29.81
N GLU A 57 7.94 -29.08 -28.64
CA GLU A 57 7.74 -30.48 -28.25
C GLU A 57 6.25 -30.84 -28.30
N ASP A 58 5.43 -29.97 -27.70
CA ASP A 58 3.99 -30.19 -27.56
C ASP A 58 3.20 -29.79 -28.80
N LYS A 59 3.85 -29.20 -29.81
CA LYS A 59 3.27 -28.79 -31.10
C LYS A 59 2.02 -27.93 -30.92
N ILE A 60 2.16 -26.83 -30.19
CA ILE A 60 1.10 -25.84 -30.02
C ILE A 60 0.77 -25.18 -31.35
N ASP A 61 -0.53 -25.05 -31.67
CA ASP A 61 -1.00 -24.43 -32.91
C ASP A 61 -1.26 -22.93 -32.74
N LEU A 62 -1.63 -22.49 -31.52
CA LEU A 62 -1.88 -21.09 -31.16
C LEU A 62 -1.54 -20.86 -29.69
N ALA A 63 -0.87 -19.76 -29.37
CA ALA A 63 -0.66 -19.32 -28.00
C ALA A 63 -1.68 -18.26 -27.56
N PHE A 64 -2.18 -18.37 -26.34
CA PHE A 64 -2.96 -17.35 -25.65
C PHE A 64 -2.06 -16.71 -24.58
N ILE A 65 -1.82 -15.40 -24.70
CA ILE A 65 -0.82 -14.70 -23.89
C ILE A 65 -1.49 -14.10 -22.64
N LEU A 66 -1.06 -14.56 -21.45
CA LEU A 66 -1.33 -13.91 -20.16
C LEU A 66 -0.07 -13.33 -19.53
N ALA A 67 1.09 -13.87 -19.89
CA ALA A 67 2.39 -13.43 -19.39
C ALA A 67 2.77 -12.05 -19.94
N LYS A 68 3.52 -11.28 -19.13
CA LYS A 68 4.15 -10.03 -19.55
C LYS A 68 5.55 -10.29 -20.10
N GLY A 69 6.53 -10.50 -19.22
CA GLY A 69 7.94 -10.72 -19.58
C GLY A 69 8.71 -11.58 -18.58
N ASN A 70 9.70 -12.34 -19.06
CA ASN A 70 10.48 -13.32 -18.29
C ASN A 70 11.85 -12.78 -17.82
N VAL A 71 12.53 -11.96 -18.61
CA VAL A 71 13.73 -11.24 -18.16
C VAL A 71 13.32 -9.95 -17.46
N ASN A 72 12.47 -9.15 -18.11
CA ASN A 72 11.87 -7.96 -17.52
C ASN A 72 10.37 -8.19 -17.30
N PRO A 73 9.86 -8.21 -16.05
CA PRO A 73 8.43 -8.34 -15.75
C PRO A 73 7.50 -7.38 -16.52
N ASP A 74 8.02 -6.22 -16.91
CA ASP A 74 7.22 -5.15 -17.51
C ASP A 74 7.38 -5.08 -19.04
N ASP A 75 8.29 -5.88 -19.61
CA ASP A 75 8.45 -5.97 -21.07
C ASP A 75 7.44 -6.94 -21.69
N VAL A 76 6.26 -6.41 -22.01
CA VAL A 76 5.17 -7.11 -22.71
C VAL A 76 5.50 -7.46 -24.17
N GLY A 77 6.65 -7.02 -24.71
CA GLY A 77 7.12 -7.35 -26.04
C GLY A 77 7.94 -8.65 -26.12
N GLU A 78 8.48 -9.12 -25.00
CA GLU A 78 9.41 -10.26 -24.94
C GLU A 78 8.77 -11.57 -25.44
N LEU A 79 7.58 -11.92 -24.94
CA LEU A 79 6.89 -13.14 -25.33
C LEU A 79 6.41 -13.13 -26.79
N PRO A 80 5.72 -12.07 -27.29
CA PRO A 80 5.39 -11.98 -28.71
C PRO A 80 6.61 -12.08 -29.62
N ALA A 81 7.76 -11.50 -29.24
CA ALA A 81 9.00 -11.61 -30.03
C ALA A 81 9.52 -13.04 -30.08
N LEU A 82 9.52 -13.75 -28.93
CA LEU A 82 9.87 -15.16 -28.88
C LEU A 82 8.93 -15.99 -29.76
N LEU A 83 7.62 -15.87 -29.61
CA LEU A 83 6.64 -16.66 -30.38
C LEU A 83 6.78 -16.46 -31.89
N ASN A 84 6.99 -15.22 -32.34
CA ASN A 84 7.30 -14.93 -33.75
C ASN A 84 8.59 -15.64 -34.22
N SER A 85 9.65 -15.67 -33.40
CA SER A 85 10.90 -16.37 -33.73
C SER A 85 10.75 -17.90 -33.80
N LEU A 86 9.73 -18.44 -33.12
CA LEU A 86 9.40 -19.86 -33.12
C LEU A 86 8.40 -20.24 -34.21
N ASP A 87 7.88 -19.27 -34.98
CA ASP A 87 6.78 -19.44 -35.94
C ASP A 87 5.52 -20.03 -35.26
N ILE A 88 5.25 -19.60 -34.03
CA ILE A 88 4.06 -20.01 -33.26
C ILE A 88 3.06 -18.84 -33.27
N PRO A 89 1.90 -19.01 -33.91
CA PRO A 89 0.86 -17.99 -33.93
C PRO A 89 0.31 -17.73 -32.52
N PHE A 90 -0.21 -16.52 -32.27
CA PHE A 90 -0.75 -16.16 -30.96
C PHE A 90 -1.87 -15.12 -31.02
N ALA A 91 -2.76 -15.14 -30.02
CA ALA A 91 -3.79 -14.14 -29.85
C ALA A 91 -3.22 -12.84 -29.27
N GLY A 92 -3.59 -11.70 -29.85
CA GLY A 92 -3.16 -10.35 -29.46
C GLY A 92 -2.11 -9.74 -30.39
N SER A 93 -1.61 -8.57 -29.97
CA SER A 93 -0.69 -7.73 -30.75
C SER A 93 0.76 -8.22 -30.69
N ASN A 94 1.53 -7.99 -31.76
CA ASN A 94 2.94 -8.35 -31.83
C ASN A 94 3.83 -7.45 -30.95
N ALA A 95 5.12 -7.79 -30.86
CA ALA A 95 6.09 -7.04 -30.04
C ALA A 95 6.15 -5.54 -30.40
N MET A 96 6.03 -5.19 -31.69
CA MET A 96 6.02 -3.79 -32.12
C MET A 96 4.78 -3.05 -31.65
N GLY A 97 3.58 -3.62 -31.83
CA GLY A 97 2.34 -3.03 -31.33
C GLY A 97 2.40 -2.86 -29.81
N GLN A 98 2.74 -3.94 -29.09
CA GLN A 98 2.86 -3.91 -27.62
C GLN A 98 3.86 -2.85 -27.15
N GLY A 99 5.04 -2.76 -27.78
CA GLY A 99 6.05 -1.76 -27.45
C GLY A 99 5.57 -0.33 -27.70
N ILE A 100 4.90 -0.07 -28.82
CA ILE A 100 4.30 1.24 -29.12
C ILE A 100 3.23 1.60 -28.10
N ALA A 101 2.37 0.65 -27.70
CA ALA A 101 1.29 0.87 -26.75
C ALA A 101 1.82 1.18 -25.34
N SER A 102 2.90 0.52 -24.92
CA SER A 102 3.53 0.74 -23.62
C SER A 102 4.37 2.02 -23.55
N ASP A 103 4.95 2.48 -24.65
CA ASP A 103 5.76 3.69 -24.69
C ASP A 103 4.91 4.93 -25.04
N ARG A 104 4.66 5.78 -24.04
CA ARG A 104 3.84 6.99 -24.20
C ARG A 104 4.45 8.01 -25.15
N GLY A 105 5.77 8.11 -25.21
CA GLY A 105 6.46 9.02 -26.12
C GLY A 105 6.31 8.59 -27.58
N LEU A 106 6.50 7.29 -27.87
CA LEU A 106 6.31 6.74 -29.21
C LEU A 106 4.84 6.81 -29.63
N MET A 107 3.92 6.42 -28.75
CA MET A 107 2.48 6.49 -29.01
C MET A 107 2.06 7.92 -29.37
N THR A 108 2.36 8.89 -28.51
CA THR A 108 1.97 10.30 -28.73
C THR A 108 2.62 10.88 -30.00
N GLY A 109 3.87 10.52 -30.32
CA GLY A 109 4.50 10.89 -31.58
C GLY A 109 3.74 10.39 -32.82
N ILE A 110 3.21 9.17 -32.77
CA ILE A 110 2.37 8.61 -33.84
C ILE A 110 1.01 9.31 -33.88
N LEU A 111 0.37 9.54 -32.73
CA LEU A 111 -0.93 10.22 -32.64
C LEU A 111 -0.84 11.66 -33.20
N SER A 112 0.16 12.43 -32.76
CA SER A 112 0.49 13.78 -33.24
C SER A 112 0.62 13.84 -34.77
N ARG A 113 1.43 12.95 -35.34
CA ARG A 113 1.69 12.91 -36.79
C ARG A 113 0.43 12.62 -37.61
N ASN A 114 -0.55 11.95 -37.02
CA ASN A 114 -1.81 11.57 -37.69
C ASN A 114 -2.99 12.46 -37.29
N HIS A 115 -2.72 13.59 -36.63
CA HIS A 115 -3.73 14.55 -36.18
C HIS A 115 -4.81 13.89 -35.29
N ILE A 116 -4.42 12.92 -34.48
CA ILE A 116 -5.27 12.34 -33.46
C ILE A 116 -5.21 13.23 -32.21
N PRO A 117 -6.35 13.70 -31.67
CA PRO A 117 -6.33 14.47 -30.43
C PRO A 117 -5.79 13.64 -29.27
N HIS A 118 -4.81 14.18 -28.54
CA HIS A 118 -4.22 13.60 -27.34
C HIS A 118 -3.77 14.75 -26.42
N PRO A 119 -3.67 14.54 -25.09
CA PRO A 119 -3.06 15.52 -24.20
C PRO A 119 -1.57 15.69 -24.53
N THR A 120 -1.03 16.87 -24.28
CA THR A 120 0.42 17.04 -24.32
C THR A 120 1.06 16.26 -23.17
N MET A 121 2.12 15.51 -23.46
CA MET A 121 2.79 14.65 -22.49
C MET A 121 4.29 14.88 -22.51
N TRP A 122 4.92 14.80 -21.34
CA TRP A 122 6.37 14.85 -21.18
C TRP A 122 6.85 13.71 -20.28
N LEU A 123 8.00 13.16 -20.61
CA LEU A 123 8.70 12.19 -19.77
C LEU A 123 9.83 12.91 -19.03
N ALA A 124 9.89 12.74 -17.71
CA ALA A 124 10.96 13.22 -16.87
C ALA A 124 11.63 12.03 -16.19
N GLU A 125 12.92 11.81 -16.47
CA GLU A 125 13.72 10.72 -15.88
C GLU A 125 14.59 11.22 -14.71
N ASN A 126 14.73 12.54 -14.57
CA ASN A 126 15.52 13.17 -13.51
C ASN A 126 15.10 14.64 -13.32
N PRO A 127 15.45 15.29 -12.20
CA PRO A 127 15.06 16.68 -11.95
C PRO A 127 15.56 17.69 -12.99
N VAL A 128 16.68 17.42 -13.66
CA VAL A 128 17.21 18.30 -14.72
C VAL A 128 16.30 18.29 -15.95
N ALA A 129 15.61 17.17 -16.21
CA ALA A 129 14.64 17.08 -17.29
C ALA A 129 13.51 18.10 -17.13
N LEU A 130 13.07 18.40 -15.90
CA LEU A 130 12.01 19.38 -15.62
C LEU A 130 12.39 20.80 -16.07
N ALA A 131 13.66 21.20 -15.90
CA ALA A 131 14.12 22.55 -16.24
C ALA A 131 14.09 22.85 -17.75
N GLY A 132 14.01 21.81 -18.60
CA GLY A 132 13.88 21.95 -20.05
C GLY A 132 12.43 22.03 -20.53
N LEU A 133 11.46 21.88 -19.64
CA LEU A 133 10.04 21.86 -19.98
C LEU A 133 9.43 23.25 -19.88
N SER A 134 8.38 23.49 -20.66
CA SER A 134 7.54 24.68 -20.54
C SER A 134 6.08 24.27 -20.71
N PRO A 135 5.56 23.46 -19.76
CA PRO A 135 4.22 22.93 -19.88
C PRO A 135 3.17 24.01 -19.59
N ALA A 136 1.96 23.79 -20.12
CA ALA A 136 0.78 24.53 -19.69
C ALA A 136 0.16 23.82 -18.47
N TYR A 137 -0.30 24.58 -17.48
CA TYR A 137 -0.97 24.05 -16.29
C TYR A 137 -2.49 24.14 -16.43
N PRO A 138 -3.25 23.24 -15.79
CA PRO A 138 -2.82 22.21 -14.84
C PRO A 138 -2.27 20.92 -15.48
N LEU A 139 -1.45 20.17 -14.74
CA LEU A 139 -0.86 18.90 -15.16
C LEU A 139 -1.22 17.77 -14.18
N VAL A 140 -1.22 16.54 -14.68
CA VAL A 140 -1.23 15.32 -13.87
C VAL A 140 0.16 14.70 -13.90
N VAL A 141 0.75 14.48 -12.73
CA VAL A 141 2.06 13.83 -12.52
C VAL A 141 1.84 12.40 -12.08
N MET A 142 2.31 11.42 -12.84
CA MET A 142 2.17 10.00 -12.54
C MET A 142 3.47 9.25 -12.84
N ASN A 143 3.62 8.02 -12.35
CA ASN A 143 4.79 7.23 -12.71
C ASN A 143 4.71 6.83 -14.20
N ALA A 144 5.83 6.84 -14.91
CA ALA A 144 5.86 6.49 -16.33
C ALA A 144 5.55 5.00 -16.57
N SER A 145 5.84 4.15 -15.59
CA SER A 145 5.54 2.71 -15.61
C SER A 145 4.12 2.36 -15.19
N GLU A 146 3.37 3.32 -14.63
CA GLU A 146 1.99 3.11 -14.21
C GLU A 146 1.05 2.90 -15.40
N GLY A 147 0.08 2.00 -15.20
CA GLY A 147 -0.86 1.60 -16.24
C GLY A 147 -1.87 2.69 -16.58
N ILE A 148 -2.52 2.52 -17.74
CA ILE A 148 -3.52 3.48 -18.28
C ILE A 148 -4.72 3.71 -17.35
N LEU A 149 -4.95 2.80 -16.41
CA LEU A 149 -6.11 2.72 -15.53
C LEU A 149 -5.81 3.16 -14.08
N SER A 150 -4.56 3.53 -13.74
CA SER A 150 -4.20 3.99 -12.38
C SER A 150 -4.55 5.47 -12.13
N GLN A 151 -5.14 6.15 -13.11
CA GLN A 151 -5.61 7.53 -12.95
C GLN A 151 -6.77 7.70 -11.94
N CYS A 152 -7.31 6.60 -11.40
CA CYS A 152 -8.26 6.65 -10.28
C CYS A 152 -7.60 6.71 -8.89
N GLY A 153 -6.28 6.86 -8.76
CA GLY A 153 -5.66 6.97 -7.42
C GLY A 153 -4.26 7.56 -7.30
N ASP A 154 -3.40 7.45 -8.32
CA ASP A 154 -1.95 7.67 -8.12
C ASP A 154 -1.37 8.92 -8.81
N GLY A 155 -2.16 9.57 -9.67
CA GLY A 155 -1.75 10.79 -10.37
C GLY A 155 -1.96 12.06 -9.54
N ALA A 156 -0.91 12.83 -9.30
CA ALA A 156 -0.99 14.10 -8.59
C ALA A 156 -1.32 15.26 -9.55
N LEU A 157 -2.46 15.93 -9.32
CA LEU A 157 -2.81 17.15 -10.05
C LEU A 157 -1.98 18.33 -9.52
N VAL A 158 -1.18 18.95 -10.38
CA VAL A 158 -0.38 20.14 -10.07
C VAL A 158 -0.86 21.33 -10.88
N LEU A 159 -1.03 22.48 -10.22
CA LEU A 159 -1.66 23.67 -10.79
C LEU A 159 -0.64 24.71 -11.27
N ASN A 160 0.63 24.56 -10.93
CA ASN A 160 1.70 25.50 -11.26
C ASN A 160 3.09 24.84 -11.17
N GLU A 161 4.12 25.60 -11.53
CA GLU A 161 5.52 25.16 -11.54
C GLU A 161 6.07 24.81 -10.15
N GLU A 162 5.67 25.55 -9.12
CA GLU A 162 6.09 25.29 -7.74
C GLU A 162 5.57 23.91 -7.28
N GLU A 163 4.27 23.65 -7.46
CA GLU A 163 3.65 22.36 -7.15
C GLU A 163 4.24 21.20 -7.97
N LEU A 164 4.56 21.44 -9.26
CA LEU A 164 5.23 20.43 -10.09
C LEU A 164 6.60 20.07 -9.51
N LEU A 165 7.40 21.06 -9.08
CA LEU A 165 8.71 20.80 -8.52
C LEU A 165 8.62 20.10 -7.15
N GLU A 166 7.64 20.47 -6.32
CA GLU A 166 7.40 19.84 -5.02
C GLU A 166 7.00 18.36 -5.16
N GLU A 167 6.13 18.03 -6.12
CA GLU A 167 5.66 16.65 -6.38
C GLU A 167 6.72 15.81 -7.11
N ALA A 168 7.29 16.32 -8.20
CA ALA A 168 8.11 15.52 -9.10
C ALA A 168 9.55 15.34 -8.60
N THR A 169 10.16 16.38 -8.02
CA THR A 169 11.58 16.34 -7.62
C THR A 169 11.94 15.19 -6.67
N PRO A 170 11.22 14.94 -5.56
CA PRO A 170 11.57 13.85 -4.65
C PRO A 170 11.47 12.48 -5.34
N ARG A 171 10.41 12.23 -6.10
CA ARG A 171 10.19 10.98 -6.85
C ARG A 171 11.30 10.73 -7.89
N LEU A 172 11.68 11.76 -8.63
CA LEU A 172 12.78 11.70 -9.61
C LEU A 172 14.14 11.46 -8.93
N LEU A 173 14.36 12.02 -7.72
CA LEU A 173 15.59 11.77 -6.94
C LEU A 173 15.65 10.34 -6.36
N GLU A 174 14.49 9.72 -6.12
CA GLU A 174 14.38 8.30 -5.76
C GLU A 174 14.57 7.36 -6.97
N GLY A 175 14.68 7.94 -8.19
CA GLY A 175 14.92 7.21 -9.43
C GLY A 175 13.64 6.76 -10.14
N GLU A 176 12.47 7.31 -9.78
CA GLU A 176 11.27 7.14 -10.58
C GLU A 176 11.41 7.86 -11.93
N GLU A 177 10.82 7.28 -12.96
CA GLU A 177 10.52 7.98 -14.21
C GLU A 177 9.08 8.49 -14.13
N LEU A 178 8.85 9.75 -14.48
CA LEU A 178 7.55 10.40 -14.36
C LEU A 178 6.97 10.79 -15.72
N LEU A 179 5.68 10.59 -15.88
CA LEU A 179 4.88 11.11 -16.96
C LEU A 179 4.12 12.36 -16.47
N LEU A 180 4.37 13.48 -17.14
CA LEU A 180 3.65 14.74 -16.94
C LEU A 180 2.65 14.89 -18.07
N MET A 181 1.37 14.96 -17.76
CA MET A 181 0.30 15.03 -18.76
C MET A 181 -0.52 16.30 -18.56
N GLU A 182 -0.83 16.99 -19.65
CA GLU A 182 -1.82 18.07 -19.64
C GLU A 182 -3.15 17.56 -19.08
N SER A 183 -3.68 18.24 -18.07
CA SER A 183 -4.97 17.89 -17.50
C SER A 183 -6.08 18.34 -18.44
N ILE A 184 -6.79 17.36 -18.99
CA ILE A 184 -7.93 17.59 -19.88
C ILE A 184 -9.21 17.44 -19.06
N GLU A 185 -10.10 18.42 -19.16
CA GLU A 185 -11.46 18.29 -18.63
C GLU A 185 -12.24 17.27 -19.46
N GLY A 186 -12.88 16.32 -18.78
CA GLY A 186 -13.66 15.26 -19.39
C GLY A 186 -13.71 14.02 -18.51
N GLU A 187 -14.56 13.08 -18.90
CA GLU A 187 -14.70 11.77 -18.26
C GLU A 187 -13.65 10.79 -18.82
N ASP A 188 -13.12 9.91 -17.96
CA ASP A 188 -12.25 8.83 -18.38
C ASP A 188 -13.07 7.66 -18.90
N VAL A 189 -12.99 7.46 -20.21
CA VAL A 189 -13.80 6.46 -20.92
C VAL A 189 -12.89 5.44 -21.61
N LEU A 190 -13.21 4.17 -21.41
CA LEU A 190 -12.48 3.02 -21.92
C LEU A 190 -13.23 2.37 -23.06
N PHE A 191 -12.59 2.30 -24.21
CA PHE A 191 -13.12 1.74 -25.45
C PHE A 191 -12.41 0.43 -25.77
N SER A 192 -13.06 -0.69 -25.45
CA SER A 192 -12.60 -2.02 -25.80
C SER A 192 -12.86 -2.31 -27.28
N VAL A 193 -11.81 -2.58 -28.04
CA VAL A 193 -11.88 -2.97 -29.46
C VAL A 193 -11.65 -4.48 -29.54
N LEU A 194 -12.48 -5.17 -30.31
CA LEU A 194 -12.42 -6.61 -30.54
C LEU A 194 -12.50 -6.91 -32.04
N GLY A 195 -11.57 -7.67 -32.59
CA GLY A 195 -11.49 -8.03 -34.01
C GLY A 195 -10.34 -7.35 -34.75
N ASN A 196 -10.35 -7.50 -36.08
CA ASN A 196 -9.33 -6.96 -36.98
C ASN A 196 -9.97 -6.35 -38.24
N GLY A 197 -9.30 -5.38 -38.86
CA GLY A 197 -9.71 -4.82 -40.16
C GLY A 197 -11.15 -4.28 -40.14
N ASP A 198 -11.95 -4.58 -41.15
CA ASP A 198 -13.34 -4.10 -41.24
C ASP A 198 -14.33 -4.91 -40.37
N GLU A 199 -13.89 -6.02 -39.79
CA GLU A 199 -14.71 -6.89 -38.93
C GLU A 199 -14.58 -6.56 -37.44
N LYS A 200 -13.76 -5.56 -37.09
CA LYS A 200 -13.61 -5.14 -35.69
C LYS A 200 -14.83 -4.39 -35.21
N THR A 201 -15.14 -4.60 -33.93
CA THR A 201 -16.22 -3.93 -33.21
C THR A 201 -15.63 -3.20 -32.01
N VAL A 202 -16.18 -2.02 -31.70
CA VAL A 202 -15.92 -1.33 -30.44
C VAL A 202 -17.06 -1.67 -29.50
N LEU A 203 -16.74 -2.41 -28.43
CA LEU A 203 -17.69 -2.80 -27.39
C LEU A 203 -18.26 -1.56 -26.68
N PRO A 204 -19.39 -1.71 -25.97
CA PRO A 204 -19.92 -0.65 -25.10
C PRO A 204 -18.82 -0.07 -24.20
N PRO A 205 -18.59 1.25 -24.24
CA PRO A 205 -17.53 1.85 -23.47
C PRO A 205 -17.88 1.95 -22.00
N LEU A 206 -16.85 1.88 -21.16
CA LEU A 206 -16.99 1.91 -19.71
C LEU A 206 -16.30 3.14 -19.13
N VAL A 207 -16.85 3.64 -18.04
CA VAL A 207 -16.27 4.67 -17.16
C VAL A 207 -15.86 3.99 -15.87
N LEU A 208 -14.72 4.39 -15.33
CA LEU A 208 -14.30 3.99 -13.99
C LEU A 208 -14.88 4.97 -12.98
N VAL A 209 -15.69 4.47 -12.06
CA VAL A 209 -16.28 5.25 -10.96
C VAL A 209 -15.81 4.69 -9.63
N GLU A 210 -15.63 5.55 -8.63
CA GLU A 210 -15.43 5.09 -7.26
C GLU A 210 -16.62 4.22 -6.85
N ASP A 211 -16.32 3.07 -6.23
CA ASP A 211 -17.36 2.16 -5.78
C ASP A 211 -18.26 2.87 -4.74
N PRO A 212 -19.56 3.07 -5.02
CA PRO A 212 -20.46 3.78 -4.10
C PRO A 212 -20.66 3.06 -2.77
N ASP A 213 -20.41 1.74 -2.71
CA ASP A 213 -20.51 0.94 -1.50
C ASP A 213 -19.17 0.79 -0.76
N GLY A 214 -18.07 1.21 -1.39
CA GLY A 214 -16.72 1.31 -0.80
C GLY A 214 -16.05 -0.04 -0.49
N GLU A 215 -16.55 -1.16 -0.99
CA GLU A 215 -16.00 -2.49 -0.71
C GLU A 215 -14.92 -2.92 -1.73
N GLU A 216 -15.02 -2.47 -2.99
CA GLU A 216 -14.11 -2.85 -4.09
C GLU A 216 -13.27 -1.68 -4.65
N GLY A 217 -13.47 -0.46 -4.13
CA GLY A 217 -12.66 0.72 -4.44
C GLY A 217 -12.98 1.40 -5.78
N ILE A 218 -13.04 0.66 -6.89
CA ILE A 218 -13.35 1.20 -8.24
C ILE A 218 -14.25 0.21 -9.01
N CYS A 219 -15.38 0.68 -9.51
CA CYS A 219 -16.32 -0.07 -10.35
C CYS A 219 -16.35 0.48 -11.78
N ALA A 220 -16.76 -0.34 -12.74
CA ALA A 220 -16.91 0.07 -14.13
C ALA A 220 -18.38 0.11 -14.53
N THR A 221 -18.82 1.24 -15.07
CA THR A 221 -20.20 1.46 -15.51
C THR A 221 -20.25 1.83 -16.98
N PRO A 222 -21.34 1.51 -17.71
CA PRO A 222 -21.51 1.99 -19.08
C PRO A 222 -21.40 3.52 -19.15
N ALA A 223 -20.67 4.03 -20.14
CA ALA A 223 -20.54 5.47 -20.36
C ALA A 223 -21.85 6.08 -20.84
N ASP A 224 -22.31 7.14 -20.17
CA ASP A 224 -23.52 7.90 -20.54
C ASP A 224 -23.13 9.14 -21.36
N LEU A 225 -22.83 8.93 -22.64
CA LEU A 225 -22.45 9.99 -23.59
C LEU A 225 -23.55 10.19 -24.63
N GLN A 226 -23.69 11.42 -25.14
CA GLN A 226 -24.55 11.71 -26.29
C GLN A 226 -24.14 10.86 -27.50
N ASP A 227 -25.14 10.32 -28.22
CA ASP A 227 -24.93 9.39 -29.35
C ASP A 227 -23.92 9.90 -30.39
N THR A 228 -23.89 11.19 -30.69
CA THR A 228 -22.95 11.79 -31.65
C THR A 228 -21.50 11.65 -31.16
N HIS A 229 -21.22 12.08 -29.93
CA HIS A 229 -19.87 12.01 -29.35
C HIS A 229 -19.45 10.55 -29.10
N MET A 230 -20.39 9.70 -28.69
CA MET A 230 -20.18 8.28 -28.54
C MET A 230 -19.70 7.64 -29.85
N ASN A 231 -20.38 7.92 -30.96
CA ASN A 231 -20.02 7.36 -32.26
C ASN A 231 -18.67 7.90 -32.79
N GLU A 232 -18.39 9.18 -32.57
CA GLU A 232 -17.10 9.78 -32.93
C GLU A 232 -15.94 9.18 -32.12
N ALA A 233 -16.11 9.00 -30.81
CA ALA A 233 -15.12 8.38 -29.94
C ALA A 233 -14.89 6.89 -30.28
N LYS A 234 -15.95 6.13 -30.59
CA LYS A 234 -15.83 4.75 -31.08
C LYS A 234 -15.06 4.68 -32.40
N ALA A 235 -15.37 5.56 -33.35
CA ALA A 235 -14.64 5.63 -34.62
C ALA A 235 -13.16 6.01 -34.40
N LEU A 236 -12.88 6.91 -33.46
CA LEU A 236 -11.53 7.26 -33.06
C LEU A 236 -10.78 6.07 -32.45
N ALA A 237 -11.43 5.29 -31.57
CA ALA A 237 -10.84 4.11 -30.94
C ALA A 237 -10.45 3.06 -31.98
N ALA A 238 -11.36 2.77 -32.91
CA ALA A 238 -11.10 1.86 -34.03
C ALA A 238 -9.95 2.34 -34.93
N LYS A 239 -9.85 3.65 -35.18
CA LYS A 239 -8.76 4.24 -35.97
C LYS A 239 -7.41 4.13 -35.25
N VAL A 240 -7.38 4.43 -33.95
CA VAL A 240 -6.16 4.35 -33.12
C VAL A 240 -5.65 2.92 -33.02
N PHE A 241 -6.57 1.96 -32.86
CA PHE A 241 -6.27 0.53 -32.87
C PHE A 241 -5.45 0.14 -34.11
N ASP A 242 -5.96 0.47 -35.31
CA ASP A 242 -5.25 0.18 -36.56
C ASP A 242 -3.93 0.95 -36.66
N LEU A 243 -3.94 2.23 -36.27
CA LEU A 243 -2.78 3.12 -36.38
C LEU A 243 -1.59 2.63 -35.56
N LEU A 244 -1.85 2.10 -34.36
CA LEU A 244 -0.84 1.58 -33.45
C LEU A 244 -0.49 0.11 -33.71
N GLN A 245 -0.96 -0.45 -34.84
CA GLN A 245 -0.71 -1.84 -35.25
C GLN A 245 -1.24 -2.89 -34.27
N MET A 246 -2.36 -2.57 -33.60
CA MET A 246 -3.03 -3.51 -32.72
C MET A 246 -3.68 -4.65 -33.49
N ARG A 247 -3.87 -5.78 -32.81
CA ARG A 247 -4.51 -6.96 -33.35
C ARG A 247 -5.37 -7.65 -32.30
N ASP A 248 -6.47 -8.21 -32.79
CA ASP A 248 -7.46 -9.04 -32.09
C ASP A 248 -8.23 -8.33 -30.97
N TYR A 249 -7.55 -7.65 -30.06
CA TYR A 249 -8.15 -6.91 -28.98
C TYR A 249 -7.23 -5.82 -28.42
N ALA A 250 -7.81 -4.74 -27.93
CA ALA A 250 -7.14 -3.74 -27.12
C ALA A 250 -8.17 -2.89 -26.37
N VAL A 251 -7.72 -2.16 -25.35
CA VAL A 251 -8.52 -1.14 -24.68
C VAL A 251 -7.89 0.22 -24.96
N VAL A 252 -8.64 1.13 -25.56
CA VAL A 252 -8.24 2.51 -25.80
C VAL A 252 -8.81 3.38 -24.69
N ALA A 253 -7.98 4.15 -24.02
CA ALA A 253 -8.40 5.06 -22.97
C ALA A 253 -8.41 6.49 -23.48
N MET A 254 -9.52 7.17 -23.24
CA MET A 254 -9.75 8.53 -23.71
C MET A 254 -10.34 9.39 -22.60
N LYS A 255 -9.94 10.66 -22.60
CA LYS A 255 -10.68 11.73 -21.94
C LYS A 255 -11.75 12.21 -22.91
N VAL A 256 -13.01 12.14 -22.54
CA VAL A 256 -14.13 12.55 -23.41
C VAL A 256 -14.87 13.71 -22.76
N ASN A 257 -15.06 14.79 -23.51
CA ASN A 257 -15.87 15.94 -23.08
C ASN A 257 -16.92 16.29 -24.14
N GLU A 258 -17.67 17.37 -23.90
CA GLU A 258 -18.76 17.83 -24.78
C GLU A 258 -18.29 18.22 -26.19
N GLU A 259 -16.98 18.44 -26.40
CA GLU A 259 -16.45 18.86 -27.70
C GLU A 259 -15.69 17.75 -28.43
N LYS A 260 -14.84 17.00 -27.71
CA LYS A 260 -13.85 16.07 -28.31
C LYS A 260 -13.48 14.92 -27.39
N ALA A 261 -12.94 13.87 -27.99
CA ALA A 261 -12.26 12.78 -27.32
C ALA A 261 -10.73 12.91 -27.50
N TYR A 262 -9.97 12.75 -26.43
CA TYR A 262 -8.51 12.84 -26.38
C TYR A 262 -7.94 11.50 -25.97
N VAL A 263 -7.15 10.89 -26.85
CA VAL A 263 -6.51 9.60 -26.62
C VAL A 263 -5.30 9.81 -25.74
N TYR A 264 -5.35 9.33 -24.50
CA TYR A 264 -4.19 9.36 -23.62
C TYR A 264 -3.57 7.97 -23.45
N GLY A 265 -4.20 6.90 -23.95
CA GLY A 265 -3.62 5.57 -23.88
C GLY A 265 -4.27 4.46 -24.68
N LEU A 266 -3.50 3.39 -24.86
CA LEU A 266 -3.96 2.12 -25.41
C LEU A 266 -3.24 0.95 -24.74
N LYS A 267 -3.97 -0.09 -24.34
CA LYS A 267 -3.41 -1.33 -23.78
C LYS A 267 -3.82 -2.53 -24.62
N SER A 268 -2.83 -3.28 -25.09
CA SER A 268 -3.04 -4.59 -25.74
C SER A 268 -2.86 -5.78 -24.80
N ALA A 269 -2.20 -5.60 -23.65
CA ALA A 269 -2.15 -6.61 -22.57
C ALA A 269 -3.39 -6.48 -21.67
N VAL A 270 -4.54 -6.91 -22.17
CA VAL A 270 -5.83 -6.78 -21.50
C VAL A 270 -5.93 -7.74 -20.31
N ASP A 271 -6.68 -7.33 -19.27
CA ASP A 271 -7.04 -8.23 -18.17
C ASP A 271 -8.21 -9.12 -18.59
N PHE A 272 -7.98 -10.44 -18.54
CA PHE A 272 -8.94 -11.48 -18.91
C PHE A 272 -9.68 -12.07 -17.71
N HIS A 273 -9.58 -11.45 -16.53
CA HIS A 273 -10.42 -11.85 -15.41
C HIS A 273 -11.92 -11.77 -15.80
N PRO A 274 -12.77 -12.74 -15.41
CA PRO A 274 -14.20 -12.71 -15.72
C PRO A 274 -14.95 -11.48 -15.19
N GLU A 275 -14.42 -10.86 -14.14
CA GLU A 275 -14.92 -9.61 -13.53
C GLU A 275 -14.10 -8.39 -13.97
N GLY A 276 -13.13 -8.57 -14.87
CA GLY A 276 -12.30 -7.49 -15.39
C GLY A 276 -13.05 -6.61 -16.39
N LEU A 277 -12.51 -5.42 -16.63
CA LEU A 277 -13.10 -4.38 -17.47
C LEU A 277 -13.46 -4.85 -18.89
N PHE A 278 -12.63 -5.70 -19.48
CA PHE A 278 -12.87 -6.19 -20.84
C PHE A 278 -14.06 -7.17 -20.90
N ALA A 279 -14.17 -8.05 -19.90
CA ALA A 279 -15.31 -8.94 -19.75
C ALA A 279 -16.60 -8.16 -19.42
N ALA A 280 -16.50 -7.11 -18.59
CA ALA A 280 -17.61 -6.21 -18.31
C ALA A 280 -18.11 -5.51 -19.59
N ALA A 281 -17.20 -4.98 -20.41
CA ALA A 281 -17.57 -4.30 -21.67
C ALA A 281 -18.27 -5.25 -22.64
N ALA A 282 -17.81 -6.50 -22.75
CA ALA A 282 -18.43 -7.52 -23.59
C ALA A 282 -19.83 -7.92 -23.08
N LYS A 283 -19.99 -8.04 -21.75
CA LYS A 283 -21.26 -8.39 -21.11
C LYS A 283 -22.35 -7.34 -21.36
N GLU A 284 -21.99 -6.06 -21.39
CA GLU A 284 -22.91 -4.97 -21.76
C GLU A 284 -23.43 -5.11 -23.20
N ASP A 285 -22.69 -5.77 -24.09
CA ASP A 285 -23.11 -6.10 -25.45
C ASP A 285 -23.83 -7.46 -25.53
N GLY A 286 -24.11 -8.10 -24.39
CA GLY A 286 -24.74 -9.41 -24.31
C GLY A 286 -23.81 -10.59 -24.58
N ILE A 287 -22.49 -10.36 -24.70
CA ILE A 287 -21.50 -11.40 -24.97
C ILE A 287 -21.05 -12.02 -23.64
N GLY A 288 -21.30 -13.31 -23.45
CA GLY A 288 -20.85 -14.04 -22.26
C GLY A 288 -19.33 -14.24 -22.23
N TYR A 289 -18.76 -14.51 -21.05
CA TYR A 289 -17.31 -14.70 -20.90
C TYR A 289 -16.75 -15.82 -21.79
N ASP A 290 -17.40 -16.98 -21.82
CA ASP A 290 -16.96 -18.10 -22.64
C ASP A 290 -16.98 -17.75 -24.13
N GLU A 291 -18.03 -17.04 -24.57
CA GLU A 291 -18.17 -16.55 -25.94
C GLU A 291 -17.11 -15.51 -26.28
N LEU A 292 -16.78 -14.60 -25.36
CA LEU A 292 -15.71 -13.61 -25.53
C LEU A 292 -14.35 -14.28 -25.75
N ILE A 293 -13.98 -15.22 -24.87
CA ILE A 293 -12.69 -15.93 -24.96
C ILE A 293 -12.62 -16.76 -26.25
N GLN A 294 -13.71 -17.44 -26.61
CA GLN A 294 -13.79 -18.17 -27.88
C GLN A 294 -13.68 -17.24 -29.08
N THR A 295 -14.32 -16.08 -29.04
CA THR A 295 -14.27 -15.07 -30.11
C THR A 295 -12.85 -14.54 -30.31
N ILE A 296 -12.11 -14.26 -29.24
CA ILE A 296 -10.70 -13.86 -29.32
C ILE A 296 -9.85 -14.92 -30.04
N VAL A 297 -10.04 -16.19 -29.66
CA VAL A 297 -9.34 -17.31 -30.31
C VAL A 297 -9.76 -17.42 -31.77
N ASP A 298 -11.05 -17.31 -32.10
CA ASP A 298 -11.55 -17.39 -33.47
C ASP A 298 -11.01 -16.27 -34.35
N ILE A 299 -10.89 -15.05 -33.81
CA ILE A 299 -10.26 -13.91 -34.49
C ILE A 299 -8.79 -14.23 -34.81
N ALA A 300 -8.02 -14.74 -33.84
CA ALA A 300 -6.62 -15.09 -34.04
C ALA A 300 -6.45 -16.24 -35.04
N VAL A 301 -7.25 -17.31 -34.91
CA VAL A 301 -7.30 -18.45 -35.84
C VAL A 301 -7.57 -17.98 -37.27
N LYS A 302 -8.55 -17.09 -37.46
CA LYS A 302 -8.91 -16.54 -38.76
C LYS A 302 -7.79 -15.67 -39.33
N ARG A 303 -7.19 -14.79 -38.52
CA ARG A 303 -6.08 -13.90 -38.92
C ARG A 303 -4.88 -14.69 -39.43
N GLU A 304 -4.54 -15.77 -38.73
CA GLU A 304 -3.38 -16.61 -39.02
C GLU A 304 -3.69 -17.69 -40.08
N GLY A 305 -4.95 -17.79 -40.52
CA GLY A 305 -5.37 -18.78 -41.51
C GLY A 305 -5.27 -20.23 -41.00
N LEU A 306 -5.34 -20.42 -39.68
CA LEU A 306 -5.24 -21.72 -39.04
C LEU A 306 -6.46 -22.57 -39.36
N ARG A 307 -6.23 -23.88 -39.49
CA ARG A 307 -7.29 -24.87 -39.73
C ARG A 307 -7.15 -25.98 -38.72
N ASP A 308 -8.27 -26.41 -38.18
CA ASP A 308 -8.28 -27.61 -37.37
C ASP A 308 -7.99 -28.82 -38.26
N ASP A 309 -6.83 -29.41 -38.06
CA ASP A 309 -6.37 -30.60 -38.77
C ASP A 309 -6.83 -31.90 -38.07
N GLY A 310 -7.61 -31.78 -36.98
CA GLY A 310 -8.18 -32.91 -36.26
C GLY A 310 -7.12 -33.76 -35.54
N LYS A 311 -5.89 -33.24 -35.33
CA LYS A 311 -4.86 -33.91 -34.56
C LYS A 311 -5.33 -34.15 -33.12
N LYS A 312 -5.74 -35.38 -32.83
CA LYS A 312 -5.89 -35.87 -31.45
C LYS A 312 -4.54 -36.39 -30.97
N GLY A 313 -4.00 -35.78 -29.91
CA GLY A 313 -2.84 -36.32 -29.20
C GLY A 313 -3.16 -36.64 -27.75
N ASP A 314 -2.15 -37.12 -27.02
CA ASP A 314 -2.22 -37.33 -25.58
C ASP A 314 -2.11 -35.99 -24.82
N VAL A 315 -3.19 -35.21 -24.87
CA VAL A 315 -3.24 -33.88 -24.26
C VAL A 315 -3.23 -34.00 -22.74
N ASP A 316 -3.93 -34.98 -22.18
CA ASP A 316 -3.97 -35.22 -20.74
C ASP A 316 -2.60 -35.62 -20.21
N GLY A 317 -1.84 -36.45 -20.94
CA GLY A 317 -0.46 -36.77 -20.60
C GLY A 317 0.47 -35.56 -20.66
N ILE A 318 0.33 -34.70 -21.67
CA ILE A 318 1.10 -33.45 -21.77
C ILE A 318 0.74 -32.51 -20.61
N ARG A 319 -0.55 -32.31 -20.33
CA ARG A 319 -1.03 -31.48 -19.21
C ARG A 319 -0.45 -31.96 -17.89
N ALA A 320 -0.51 -33.27 -17.61
CA ALA A 320 0.03 -33.85 -16.40
C ALA A 320 1.54 -33.60 -16.27
N LYS A 321 2.30 -33.84 -17.36
CA LYS A 321 3.74 -33.57 -17.41
C LYS A 321 4.06 -32.10 -17.15
N ARG A 322 3.37 -31.17 -17.82
CA ARG A 322 3.62 -29.73 -17.66
C ARG A 322 3.23 -29.24 -16.27
N HIS A 323 2.13 -29.72 -15.72
CA HIS A 323 1.73 -29.40 -14.35
C HIS A 323 2.77 -29.88 -13.32
N GLU A 324 3.33 -31.08 -13.48
CA GLU A 324 4.38 -31.60 -12.61
C GLU A 324 5.66 -30.74 -12.69
N GLU A 325 6.13 -30.42 -13.90
CA GLU A 325 7.29 -29.53 -14.12
C GLU A 325 7.10 -28.15 -13.48
N GLN A 326 5.89 -27.59 -13.59
CA GLN A 326 5.54 -26.29 -13.01
C GLN A 326 5.54 -26.33 -11.48
N GLU A 327 4.97 -27.37 -10.89
CA GLU A 327 4.93 -27.52 -9.43
C GLU A 327 6.34 -27.74 -8.85
N GLU A 328 7.18 -28.52 -9.50
CA GLU A 328 8.59 -28.68 -9.12
C GLU A 328 9.35 -27.34 -9.18
N ALA A 329 9.17 -26.58 -10.27
CA ALA A 329 9.77 -25.27 -10.41
C ALA A 329 9.31 -24.30 -9.32
N ARG A 330 8.02 -24.33 -8.97
CA ARG A 330 7.43 -23.51 -7.90
C ARG A 330 8.01 -23.87 -6.53
N VAL A 331 8.06 -25.15 -6.18
CA VAL A 331 8.67 -25.62 -4.92
C VAL A 331 10.14 -25.20 -4.84
N LYS A 332 10.88 -25.32 -5.95
CA LYS A 332 12.29 -24.90 -6.03
C LYS A 332 12.42 -23.39 -5.80
N ALA A 333 11.61 -22.56 -6.47
CA ALA A 333 11.61 -21.11 -6.30
C ALA A 333 11.29 -20.68 -4.86
N GLN A 334 10.25 -21.28 -4.24
CA GLN A 334 9.90 -21.04 -2.85
C GLN A 334 11.02 -21.46 -1.89
N SER A 335 11.66 -22.60 -2.14
CA SER A 335 12.78 -23.07 -1.32
C SER A 335 14.00 -22.16 -1.44
N ALA A 336 14.31 -21.66 -2.65
CA ALA A 336 15.41 -20.74 -2.89
C ALA A 336 15.14 -19.39 -2.23
N TYR A 337 13.92 -18.88 -2.32
CA TYR A 337 13.51 -17.65 -1.63
C TYR A 337 13.64 -17.78 -0.11
N ARG A 338 13.16 -18.88 0.48
CA ARG A 338 13.27 -19.14 1.93
C ARG A 338 14.72 -19.22 2.42
N ARG A 339 15.66 -19.59 1.55
CA ARG A 339 17.11 -19.67 1.84
C ARG A 339 17.86 -18.37 1.51
N ARG A 340 17.18 -17.31 1.05
CA ARG A 340 17.83 -16.00 0.85
C ARG A 340 18.26 -15.47 2.21
N PHE A 341 19.51 -15.00 2.30
CA PHE A 341 20.10 -14.47 3.53
C PHE A 341 19.22 -13.37 4.18
N ASP A 342 18.69 -12.44 3.37
CA ASP A 342 17.79 -11.38 3.82
C ASP A 342 16.50 -11.92 4.49
N GLN A 343 15.98 -13.07 4.05
CA GLN A 343 14.81 -13.71 4.66
C GLN A 343 15.14 -14.35 6.01
N GLU A 344 16.32 -14.96 6.14
CA GLU A 344 16.81 -15.51 7.41
C GLU A 344 17.10 -14.38 8.41
N ALA A 345 17.69 -13.28 7.93
CA ALA A 345 17.92 -12.06 8.71
C ALA A 345 16.59 -11.41 9.15
N LYS A 346 15.61 -11.25 8.24
CA LYS A 346 14.27 -10.72 8.58
C LYS A 346 13.56 -11.59 9.61
N ARG A 347 13.63 -12.92 9.49
CA ARG A 347 13.06 -13.84 10.50
C ARG A 347 13.76 -13.73 11.85
N ALA A 348 15.08 -13.72 11.87
CA ALA A 348 15.84 -13.53 13.10
C ALA A 348 15.52 -12.18 13.77
N PHE A 349 15.32 -11.13 12.96
CA PHE A 349 14.91 -9.81 13.43
C PHE A 349 13.47 -9.80 13.96
N ASP A 350 12.51 -10.42 13.27
CA ASP A 350 11.12 -10.54 13.72
C ASP A 350 11.00 -11.38 15.01
N ASP A 351 11.81 -12.44 15.13
CA ASP A 351 11.92 -13.24 16.35
C ASP A 351 12.51 -12.41 17.50
N PHE A 352 13.57 -11.63 17.22
CA PHE A 352 14.13 -10.67 18.17
C PHE A 352 13.10 -9.63 18.60
N GLN A 353 12.30 -9.06 17.68
CA GLN A 353 11.24 -8.11 18.01
C GLN A 353 10.15 -8.73 18.87
N ARG A 354 9.72 -9.97 18.56
CA ARG A 354 8.75 -10.70 19.39
C ARG A 354 9.29 -10.95 20.79
N GLU A 355 10.55 -11.33 20.90
CA GLU A 355 11.19 -11.54 22.20
C GLU A 355 11.37 -10.23 22.98
N ALA A 356 11.74 -9.14 22.31
CA ALA A 356 11.86 -7.82 22.90
C ALA A 356 10.52 -7.28 23.40
N LYS A 357 9.43 -7.45 22.63
CA LYS A 357 8.06 -7.12 23.06
C LYS A 357 7.64 -7.94 24.29
N ARG A 358 7.94 -9.25 24.30
CA ARG A 358 7.66 -10.11 25.45
C ARG A 358 8.40 -9.63 26.70
N LYS A 359 9.72 -9.39 26.60
CA LYS A 359 10.54 -8.88 27.71
C LYS A 359 10.08 -7.50 28.20
N SER A 360 9.72 -6.60 27.29
CA SER A 360 9.18 -5.28 27.66
C SER A 360 7.87 -5.40 28.45
N ALA A 361 6.97 -6.33 28.06
CA ALA A 361 5.75 -6.60 28.81
C ALA A 361 6.05 -7.20 30.20
N GLU A 362 7.03 -8.11 30.31
CA GLU A 362 7.49 -8.67 31.60
C GLU A 362 8.06 -7.57 32.51
N TYR A 363 8.92 -6.67 32.00
CA TYR A 363 9.46 -5.56 32.78
C TYR A 363 8.39 -4.55 33.21
N LYS A 364 7.40 -4.25 32.36
CA LYS A 364 6.26 -3.38 32.73
C LYS A 364 5.40 -4.00 33.83
N ALA A 365 5.18 -5.32 33.78
CA ALA A 365 4.45 -6.02 34.82
C ALA A 365 5.21 -5.98 36.17
N MET A 366 6.52 -6.22 36.15
CA MET A 366 7.37 -6.12 37.35
C MET A 366 7.39 -4.71 37.93
N ALA A 367 7.50 -3.67 37.09
CA ALA A 367 7.48 -2.28 37.52
C ALA A 367 6.13 -1.88 38.13
N SER A 368 5.01 -2.37 37.57
CA SER A 368 3.68 -2.15 38.13
C SER A 368 3.54 -2.79 39.51
N GLU A 369 4.01 -4.02 39.68
CA GLU A 369 3.94 -4.74 40.96
C GLU A 369 4.78 -4.02 42.05
N GLU A 370 5.97 -3.53 41.70
CA GLU A 370 6.82 -2.78 42.64
C GLU A 370 6.23 -1.40 42.99
N MET A 371 5.61 -0.74 42.02
CA MET A 371 4.93 0.55 42.24
C MET A 371 3.71 0.39 43.18
N ASP A 372 2.97 -0.71 43.08
CA ASP A 372 1.85 -1.00 43.97
C ASP A 372 2.33 -1.34 45.39
N ARG A 373 3.43 -2.08 45.54
CA ARG A 373 4.09 -2.28 46.86
C ARG A 373 4.53 -0.97 47.50
N LEU A 374 5.11 -0.05 46.73
CA LEU A 374 5.53 1.26 47.23
C LEU A 374 4.34 2.12 47.66
N LYS A 375 3.22 2.06 46.93
CA LYS A 375 1.96 2.73 47.32
C LYS A 375 1.39 2.15 48.61
N GLU A 376 1.39 0.83 48.79
CA GLU A 376 0.94 0.20 50.03
C GLU A 376 1.81 0.62 51.23
N ASN A 377 3.12 0.66 51.07
CA ASN A 377 4.06 1.12 52.10
C ASN A 377 3.82 2.60 52.45
N ALA A 378 3.60 3.47 51.47
CA ALA A 378 3.28 4.88 51.68
C ALA A 378 1.94 5.09 52.40
N GLN A 379 0.92 4.29 52.07
CA GLN A 379 -0.38 4.32 52.75
C GLN A 379 -0.28 3.82 54.20
N SER A 380 0.55 2.80 54.46
CA SER A 380 0.81 2.30 55.81
C SER A 380 1.50 3.37 56.68
N ALA A 381 2.52 4.04 56.13
CA ALA A 381 3.21 5.14 56.82
C ALA A 381 2.28 6.35 57.09
N ALA A 382 1.36 6.65 56.17
CA ALA A 382 0.35 7.70 56.37
C ALA A 382 -0.63 7.36 57.51
N LYS A 383 -1.10 6.10 57.58
CA LYS A 383 -1.97 5.62 58.67
C LYS A 383 -1.29 5.65 60.04
N GLU A 384 0.00 5.31 60.13
CA GLU A 384 0.77 5.46 61.37
C GLU A 384 0.92 6.94 61.79
N GLY A 385 1.08 7.84 60.82
CA GLY A 385 1.12 9.29 61.06
C GLY A 385 -0.21 9.83 61.60
N GLU A 386 -1.34 9.40 61.04
CA GLU A 386 -2.68 9.77 61.53
C GLU A 386 -2.97 9.19 62.93
N ALA A 387 -2.59 7.94 63.20
CA ALA A 387 -2.78 7.32 64.51
C ALA A 387 -2.06 8.10 65.64
N LYS A 388 -0.82 8.55 65.39
CA LYS A 388 -0.08 9.40 66.35
C LYS A 388 -0.71 10.78 66.54
N ALA A 389 -1.34 11.34 65.51
CA ALA A 389 -2.06 12.61 65.61
C ALA A 389 -3.35 12.49 66.44
N TYR A 390 -4.06 11.37 66.33
CA TYR A 390 -5.22 11.06 67.18
C TYR A 390 -4.82 10.85 68.65
N GLU A 391 -3.74 10.12 68.91
CA GLU A 391 -3.22 9.91 70.27
C GLU A 391 -2.83 11.24 70.96
N LEU A 392 -2.28 12.18 70.20
CA LEU A 392 -1.93 13.52 70.68
C LEU A 392 -3.19 14.35 70.99
N ARG A 393 -4.25 14.18 70.20
CA ARG A 393 -5.52 14.88 70.35
C ARG A 393 -6.29 14.42 71.59
N ASP A 394 -6.31 13.12 71.86
CA ASP A 394 -6.96 12.56 73.05
C ASP A 394 -6.26 13.00 74.33
N ARG A 395 -4.91 13.00 74.36
CA ARG A 395 -4.14 13.55 75.50
C ARG A 395 -4.43 15.03 75.76
N VAL A 396 -4.70 15.81 74.72
CA VAL A 396 -5.09 17.22 74.84
C VAL A 396 -6.52 17.36 75.36
N SER A 397 -7.44 16.47 74.97
CA SER A 397 -8.82 16.44 75.47
C SER A 397 -8.87 16.11 76.96
N ASP A 398 -8.17 15.06 77.40
CA ASP A 398 -8.13 14.63 78.81
C ASP A 398 -7.59 15.74 79.72
N ALA A 399 -6.57 16.48 79.25
CA ALA A 399 -5.99 17.60 79.99
C ALA A 399 -6.94 18.82 80.08
N MET A 400 -7.86 18.98 79.11
CA MET A 400 -8.88 20.05 79.15
C MET A 400 -10.00 19.72 80.13
N ASP A 401 -10.44 18.46 80.19
CA ASP A 401 -11.49 18.03 81.12
C ASP A 401 -11.04 18.17 82.59
N ASP A 402 -9.79 17.79 82.90
CA ASP A 402 -9.17 17.97 84.23
C ASP A 402 -9.06 19.45 84.66
N ALA A 403 -8.85 20.34 83.69
CA ALA A 403 -8.78 21.79 83.92
C ALA A 403 -10.18 22.40 84.15
N GLU A 404 -11.21 21.92 83.45
CA GLU A 404 -12.61 22.36 83.67
C GLU A 404 -13.12 21.95 85.05
N VAL A 405 -12.78 20.76 85.53
CA VAL A 405 -13.13 20.30 86.89
C VAL A 405 -12.51 21.22 87.95
N LYS A 406 -11.22 21.53 87.84
CA LYS A 406 -10.53 22.47 88.76
C LYS A 406 -11.09 23.88 88.69
N ALA A 407 -11.43 24.37 87.50
CA ALA A 407 -12.05 25.68 87.32
C ALA A 407 -13.45 25.75 87.95
N TYR A 408 -14.23 24.67 87.86
CA TYR A 408 -15.55 24.56 88.49
C TYR A 408 -15.45 24.55 90.03
N GLU A 409 -14.46 23.85 90.59
CA GLU A 409 -14.19 23.84 92.05
C GLU A 409 -13.80 25.23 92.58
N LEU A 410 -12.95 25.97 91.85
CA LEU A 410 -12.51 27.32 92.21
C LEU A 410 -13.62 28.37 92.05
N LYS A 411 -14.49 28.20 91.04
CA LYS A 411 -15.66 29.06 90.83
C LYS A 411 -16.69 28.93 91.95
N ASN A 412 -16.89 27.73 92.50
CA ASN A 412 -17.75 27.53 93.68
C ASN A 412 -17.17 28.14 94.97
N ARG A 413 -15.88 28.49 94.98
CA ARG A 413 -15.20 29.19 96.09
C ARG A 413 -15.15 30.72 95.92
N GLY A 414 -15.67 31.27 94.82
CA GLY A 414 -15.78 32.71 94.61
C GLY A 414 -14.46 33.43 94.40
N GLU A 415 -13.50 32.81 93.69
CA GLU A 415 -12.21 33.42 93.36
C GLU A 415 -12.12 33.83 91.86
N ASP A 416 -11.72 35.08 91.59
CA ASP A 416 -11.62 35.66 90.23
C ASP A 416 -10.55 35.02 89.32
N LYS A 417 -9.65 34.18 89.86
CA LYS A 417 -8.60 33.47 89.10
C LYS A 417 -9.13 32.44 88.08
N ALA A 418 -10.40 32.05 88.17
CA ALA A 418 -10.97 31.06 87.26
C ALA A 418 -11.10 31.56 85.80
N TYR A 419 -11.22 32.88 85.60
CA TYR A 419 -11.38 33.46 84.26
C TYR A 419 -10.04 33.55 83.49
N GLU A 420 -8.95 33.95 84.16
CA GLU A 420 -7.60 34.01 83.58
C GLU A 420 -7.07 32.64 83.16
N ILE A 421 -7.34 31.60 83.95
CA ILE A 421 -6.94 30.22 83.61
C ILE A 421 -7.72 29.73 82.38
N LYS A 422 -9.00 30.08 82.26
CA LYS A 422 -9.83 29.67 81.12
C LYS A 422 -9.38 30.32 79.80
N GLU A 423 -9.05 31.61 79.80
CA GLU A 423 -8.52 32.28 78.59
C GLU A 423 -7.11 31.79 78.22
N GLY A 424 -6.23 31.58 79.20
CA GLY A 424 -4.88 31.05 78.96
C GLY A 424 -4.89 29.67 78.30
N PHE A 425 -5.83 28.79 78.69
CA PHE A 425 -5.99 27.47 78.07
C PHE A 425 -6.65 27.52 76.69
N GLN A 426 -7.60 28.43 76.44
CA GLN A 426 -8.19 28.61 75.11
C GLN A 426 -7.14 29.09 74.09
N SER A 427 -6.25 30.00 74.50
CA SER A 427 -5.13 30.47 73.68
C SER A 427 -4.15 29.33 73.36
N ALA A 428 -3.74 28.55 74.37
CA ALA A 428 -2.83 27.42 74.16
C ALA A 428 -3.45 26.29 73.29
N ALA A 429 -4.75 26.06 73.39
CA ALA A 429 -5.47 25.09 72.56
C ALA A 429 -5.57 25.55 71.09
N GLN A 430 -5.68 26.85 70.85
CA GLN A 430 -5.67 27.42 69.50
C GLN A 430 -4.28 27.32 68.86
N ASP A 431 -3.22 27.65 69.60
CA ASP A 431 -1.82 27.45 69.18
C ASP A 431 -1.49 25.98 68.85
N ALA A 432 -2.02 25.04 69.63
CA ALA A 432 -1.83 23.62 69.41
C ALA A 432 -2.57 23.11 68.15
N ARG A 433 -3.78 23.64 67.88
CA ARG A 433 -4.54 23.34 66.65
C ARG A 433 -3.84 23.87 65.41
N GLU A 434 -3.31 25.10 65.46
CA GLU A 434 -2.52 25.65 64.35
C GLU A 434 -1.27 24.81 64.07
N LYS A 435 -0.50 24.42 65.10
CA LYS A 435 0.68 23.57 64.93
C LYS A 435 0.35 22.19 64.36
N ALA A 436 -0.80 21.61 64.71
CA ALA A 436 -1.25 20.33 64.17
C ALA A 436 -1.66 20.42 62.68
N GLU A 437 -2.36 21.49 62.29
CA GLU A 437 -2.67 21.76 60.89
C GLU A 437 -1.42 22.10 60.07
N ASP A 438 -0.45 22.80 60.65
CA ASP A 438 0.88 23.04 60.05
C ASP A 438 1.65 21.74 59.83
N PHE A 439 1.57 20.79 60.76
CA PHE A 439 2.20 19.49 60.63
C PHE A 439 1.55 18.64 59.52
N LYS A 440 0.21 18.66 59.42
CA LYS A 440 -0.52 18.04 58.29
C LYS A 440 -0.15 18.68 56.95
N ARG A 441 -0.07 20.01 56.87
CA ARG A 441 0.37 20.72 55.67
C ARG A 441 1.78 20.34 55.26
N ARG A 442 2.73 20.30 56.21
CA ARG A 442 4.12 19.89 55.92
C ARG A 442 4.22 18.43 55.49
N ALA A 443 3.40 17.54 56.05
CA ALA A 443 3.36 16.14 55.63
C ALA A 443 2.75 15.97 54.22
N ALA A 444 1.68 16.71 53.90
CA ALA A 444 1.09 16.74 52.56
C ALA A 444 2.05 17.34 51.53
N GLN A 445 2.71 18.45 51.87
CA GLN A 445 3.72 19.10 51.03
C GLN A 445 4.92 18.17 50.78
N LYS A 446 5.41 17.46 51.81
CA LYS A 446 6.51 16.50 51.63
C LYS A 446 6.13 15.30 50.75
N ARG A 447 4.86 14.87 50.77
CA ARG A 447 4.32 13.86 49.85
C ARG A 447 4.31 14.40 48.42
N ASP A 448 3.77 15.59 48.22
CA ASP A 448 3.65 16.21 46.91
C ASP A 448 5.04 16.56 46.32
N ASP A 449 5.97 17.05 47.14
CA ASP A 449 7.39 17.27 46.78
C ASP A 449 8.11 15.97 46.36
N THR A 450 7.78 14.84 47.01
CA THR A 450 8.37 13.53 46.67
C THR A 450 7.80 13.01 45.35
N VAL A 451 6.52 13.25 45.08
CA VAL A 451 5.88 12.92 43.80
C VAL A 451 6.47 13.78 42.69
N ASP A 452 6.61 15.09 42.90
CA ASP A 452 7.25 16.01 41.96
C ASP A 452 8.71 15.64 41.67
N TYR A 453 9.47 15.22 42.69
CA TYR A 453 10.84 14.75 42.52
C TYR A 453 10.91 13.48 41.66
N LEU A 454 10.01 12.51 41.88
CA LEU A 454 9.97 11.27 41.09
C LEU A 454 9.52 11.51 39.65
N VAL A 455 8.59 12.44 39.43
CA VAL A 455 8.18 12.88 38.09
C VAL A 455 9.35 13.55 37.38
N ARG A 456 10.05 14.50 38.01
CA ARG A 456 11.24 15.12 37.44
C ARG A 456 12.37 14.13 37.18
N TYR A 457 12.60 13.19 38.09
CA TYR A 457 13.62 12.16 37.90
C TYR A 457 13.30 11.25 36.72
N ALA A 458 12.02 10.94 36.47
CA ALA A 458 11.58 10.20 35.29
C ALA A 458 11.73 11.02 34.00
N GLU A 459 11.37 12.31 34.04
CA GLU A 459 11.53 13.24 32.91
C GLU A 459 13.01 13.49 32.58
N GLU A 460 13.87 13.62 33.59
CA GLU A 460 15.33 13.77 33.43
C GLU A 460 15.97 12.48 32.91
N ALA A 461 15.51 11.31 33.34
CA ALA A 461 15.97 10.03 32.81
C ALA A 461 15.55 9.85 31.33
N GLU A 462 14.32 10.23 30.96
CA GLU A 462 13.87 10.26 29.57
C GLU A 462 14.65 11.29 28.73
N ALA A 463 14.98 12.45 29.31
CA ALA A 463 15.78 13.48 28.66
C ALA A 463 17.24 13.05 28.45
N GLU A 464 17.89 12.40 29.43
CA GLU A 464 19.24 11.84 29.25
C GLU A 464 19.27 10.71 28.21
N GLU A 465 18.21 9.90 28.13
CA GLU A 465 18.07 8.86 27.11
C GLU A 465 17.83 9.47 25.71
N ALA A 466 17.09 10.58 25.63
CA ALA A 466 16.90 11.37 24.42
C ALA A 466 18.20 12.08 23.97
N GLU A 467 18.97 12.64 24.89
CA GLU A 467 20.24 13.32 24.60
C GLU A 467 21.33 12.33 24.14
N ARG A 468 21.32 11.09 24.66
CA ARG A 468 22.18 10.00 24.15
C ARG A 468 21.75 9.57 22.74
N ARG A 469 20.45 9.52 22.45
CA ARG A 469 19.93 9.27 21.09
C ARG A 469 20.29 10.39 20.11
N GLU A 470 20.38 11.63 20.58
CA GLU A 470 20.73 12.80 19.76
C GLU A 470 22.23 12.93 19.49
N LYS A 471 23.10 12.58 20.47
CA LYS A 471 24.56 12.55 20.28
C LYS A 471 25.06 11.40 19.39
N ASP A 472 24.34 10.27 19.36
CA ASP A 472 24.66 9.13 18.49
C ASP A 472 23.89 9.14 17.15
N ALA A 473 23.10 10.18 16.87
CA ALA A 473 22.38 10.34 15.61
C ALA A 473 23.28 11.02 14.55
N PRO A 474 23.50 10.42 13.36
CA PRO A 474 24.08 11.14 12.24
C PRO A 474 23.06 12.17 11.70
N GLU A 475 23.51 13.41 11.53
CA GLU A 475 22.74 14.51 10.93
C GLU A 475 22.26 14.14 9.51
N ILE A 476 20.94 14.14 9.32
CA ILE A 476 20.32 14.60 8.07
C ILE A 476 19.14 15.49 8.46
N ARG A 477 19.22 16.76 8.08
CA ARG A 477 18.13 17.73 8.11
C ARG A 477 17.27 17.51 6.88
N ASP A 478 15.96 17.45 7.09
CA ASP A 478 14.99 18.13 6.24
C ASP A 478 13.74 18.46 7.07
N GLU A 479 13.28 19.69 6.93
CA GLU A 479 11.91 20.13 7.17
C GLU A 479 11.33 20.38 5.77
N ALA A 480 10.09 20.07 5.42
CA ALA A 480 8.86 19.89 6.20
C ALA A 480 7.92 18.94 5.38
N VAL A 481 6.66 18.60 5.67
CA VAL A 481 5.49 19.35 6.14
C VAL A 481 4.39 18.33 6.52
N TYR A 482 3.50 18.72 7.44
CA TYR A 482 2.09 18.32 7.64
C TYR A 482 1.41 17.58 6.47
N GLY A 483 0.75 16.42 6.63
CA GLY A 483 -0.56 16.18 7.27
C GLY A 483 -1.65 16.04 6.17
N VAL A 484 -2.56 15.06 6.10
CA VAL A 484 -3.25 14.27 7.12
C VAL A 484 -3.95 13.05 6.48
N ALA A 485 -3.75 11.85 7.05
CA ALA A 485 -4.83 10.91 7.40
C ALA A 485 -4.28 9.97 8.47
N LYS A 486 -5.02 9.82 9.58
CA LYS A 486 -4.59 9.07 10.78
C LYS A 486 -4.61 7.57 10.51
N GLU A 487 -3.48 7.03 10.06
CA GLU A 487 -3.13 5.63 10.28
C GLU A 487 -2.13 5.54 11.43
N ASP A 488 -2.27 4.50 12.24
CA ASP A 488 -1.53 4.31 13.49
C ASP A 488 -0.04 4.61 13.33
N GLY A 489 0.49 5.57 14.09
CA GLY A 489 1.86 6.06 14.01
C GLY A 489 2.95 5.01 14.28
N ALA A 490 2.58 3.76 14.58
CA ALA A 490 3.50 2.63 14.59
C ALA A 490 3.91 2.17 13.18
N ASP A 491 3.02 2.25 12.18
CA ASP A 491 3.22 1.63 10.86
C ASP A 491 4.10 2.51 9.94
N ALA A 492 3.91 3.83 9.98
CA ALA A 492 4.80 4.79 9.32
C ALA A 492 6.22 4.78 9.92
N ARG A 493 6.33 4.62 11.25
CA ARG A 493 7.63 4.49 11.94
C ARG A 493 8.31 3.14 11.62
N TYR A 494 7.53 2.10 11.34
CA TYR A 494 8.02 0.79 10.93
C TYR A 494 8.61 0.80 9.52
N ARG A 495 7.93 1.42 8.54
CA ARG A 495 8.47 1.58 7.17
C ARG A 495 9.75 2.44 7.13
N ALA A 496 9.85 3.44 8.01
CA ALA A 496 11.08 4.22 8.18
C ALA A 496 12.24 3.39 8.77
N LEU A 497 11.93 2.43 9.65
CA LEU A 497 12.92 1.51 10.22
C LEU A 497 13.38 0.46 9.19
N GLU A 498 12.48 -0.09 8.37
CA GLU A 498 12.80 -1.02 7.29
C GLU A 498 13.78 -0.39 6.27
N ARG A 499 13.54 0.87 5.87
CA ARG A 499 14.45 1.60 4.98
C ARG A 499 15.85 1.80 5.57
N ARG A 500 15.93 2.00 6.90
CA ARG A 500 17.19 2.20 7.63
C ARG A 500 17.99 0.90 7.82
N VAL A 501 17.31 -0.22 8.03
CA VAL A 501 17.92 -1.55 8.12
C VAL A 501 18.49 -1.96 6.76
N HIS A 502 17.72 -1.76 5.69
CA HIS A 502 18.16 -2.08 4.32
C HIS A 502 19.41 -1.27 3.91
N ALA A 503 19.44 0.03 4.22
CA ALA A 503 20.62 0.88 3.99
C ALA A 503 21.86 0.44 4.80
N LEU A 504 21.67 -0.13 5.99
CA LEU A 504 22.77 -0.65 6.81
C LEU A 504 23.29 -2.00 6.29
N GLU A 505 22.40 -2.87 5.82
CA GLU A 505 22.76 -4.15 5.19
C GLU A 505 23.56 -3.92 3.89
N GLU A 506 23.17 -2.94 3.09
CA GLU A 506 23.89 -2.58 1.86
C GLU A 506 25.29 -2.03 2.16
N ARG A 507 25.42 -1.24 3.22
CA ARG A 507 26.69 -0.71 3.69
C ARG A 507 27.60 -1.78 4.28
N LEU A 508 27.04 -2.76 4.99
CA LEU A 508 27.78 -3.93 5.48
C LEU A 508 28.32 -4.76 4.31
N ARG A 509 27.50 -4.98 3.28
CA ARG A 509 27.87 -5.71 2.07
C ARG A 509 28.97 -5.02 1.25
N LEU A 510 28.98 -3.69 1.21
CA LEU A 510 30.06 -2.90 0.60
C LEU A 510 31.36 -2.95 1.40
N LEU A 511 31.27 -3.13 2.73
CA LEU A 511 32.43 -3.27 3.61
C LEU A 511 33.01 -4.69 3.62
N GLU A 512 32.18 -5.72 3.43
CA GLU A 512 32.64 -7.11 3.30
C GLU A 512 33.29 -7.40 1.94
N ASN A 513 32.93 -6.64 0.90
CA ASN A 513 33.54 -6.72 -0.44
C ASN A 513 34.85 -5.91 -0.56
N ARG A 514 35.20 -5.11 0.45
CA ARG A 514 36.47 -4.37 0.56
C ARG A 514 37.45 -5.13 1.45
#